data_AF-A0A523IBH5-F1
#
_entry.id   AF-A0A523IBH5-F1
#
_cell.length_a   1.000
_cell.length_b   1.000
_cell.length_c   1.000
_cell.angle_alpha   90.00
_cell.angle_beta   90.00
_cell.angle_gamma   90.00
#
_symmetry.space_group_name_H-M   'P 1'
#
loop_
_entity.id
_entity.type
_entity.pdbx_description
1 polymer ?
#
loop_
_entity_poly.entity_id
_entity_poly.type
_entity_poly.pdbx_seq_one_letter_code
_entity_poly.pdbx_strand_id
1 'polypeptide(L)'
;MISTIIAAIPFLLFVINPNLFTFFGSGAVLLFCIAMWVPMGSWLSYLSFKWRIPVITIPFLFAMVFSRWNDNHGLRVLDSTKTVKPAFKEQFDDWYSARRSINPQKSKIPLIVVAAEGGGIRAAYWTAGVLARIQDKVPHFSSDLFAISSVSGGSLGAAVFSSLLAEEMSDKLQQHASRILDEDFLAPAIAAWLTGDMLQRILPFPISYLDRSRAIERSWELSWQKEMHTSDTANRFSNSFDDLWKNNHEYRIPSLFFNGTWVEKGRRLITSNVRIDPEEFQDAYDIDQYTEGKIRLSTAVHSSARFTYISTGGDN
;
A
#
# COMPACT_ATOMS: atom_id res chain seq x y z
N MET A 1 -2.00 -18.56 -34.68
CA MET A 1 -0.63 -18.03 -34.56
C MET A 1 -0.61 -16.49 -34.63
N ILE A 2 -1.11 -15.86 -35.69
CA ILE A 2 -1.14 -14.38 -35.80
C ILE A 2 -1.91 -13.72 -34.64
N SER A 3 -3.12 -14.19 -34.31
CA SER A 3 -3.91 -13.68 -33.18
C SER A 3 -3.21 -13.82 -31.82
N THR A 4 -2.45 -14.90 -31.62
CA THR A 4 -1.65 -15.13 -30.41
C THR A 4 -0.50 -14.13 -30.31
N ILE A 5 0.20 -13.85 -31.41
CA ILE A 5 1.28 -12.86 -31.45
C ILE A 5 0.72 -11.46 -31.16
N ILE A 6 -0.44 -11.11 -31.73
CA ILE A 6 -1.11 -9.83 -31.49
C ILE A 6 -1.48 -9.67 -30.01
N ALA A 7 -1.99 -10.72 -29.35
CA ALA A 7 -2.33 -10.67 -27.92
C ALA A 7 -1.10 -10.68 -27.00
N ALA A 8 0.01 -11.30 -27.43
CA ALA A 8 1.22 -11.40 -26.62
C ALA A 8 1.89 -10.05 -26.37
N ILE A 9 1.83 -9.11 -27.32
CA ILE A 9 2.43 -7.77 -27.18
C ILE A 9 1.82 -6.98 -26.01
N PRO A 10 0.50 -6.66 -26.01
CA PRO A 10 -0.10 -5.94 -24.90
C PRO A 10 -0.03 -6.72 -23.59
N PHE A 11 -0.07 -8.06 -23.64
CA PHE A 11 0.13 -8.89 -22.47
C PHE A 11 1.51 -8.67 -21.83
N LEU A 12 2.58 -8.70 -22.61
CA LEU A 12 3.94 -8.41 -22.13
C LEU A 12 4.07 -6.96 -21.63
N LEU A 13 3.40 -6.01 -22.27
CA LEU A 13 3.37 -4.63 -21.79
C LEU A 13 2.73 -4.50 -20.40
N PHE A 14 1.64 -5.22 -20.14
CA PHE A 14 1.03 -5.27 -18.81
C PHE A 14 1.90 -6.00 -17.78
N VAL A 15 2.62 -7.06 -18.18
CA VAL A 15 3.61 -7.72 -17.31
C VAL A 15 4.73 -6.75 -16.91
N ILE A 16 5.22 -5.94 -17.86
CA ILE A 16 6.28 -4.96 -17.61
C ILE A 16 5.73 -3.75 -16.84
N ASN A 17 4.51 -3.30 -17.12
CA ASN A 17 3.93 -2.16 -16.40
C ASN A 17 2.42 -2.33 -16.26
N PRO A 18 1.94 -2.87 -15.12
CA PRO A 18 0.51 -3.04 -14.89
C PRO A 18 -0.28 -1.73 -14.80
N ASN A 19 0.39 -0.59 -14.59
CA ASN A 19 -0.22 0.73 -14.56
C ASN A 19 -0.40 1.32 -15.98
N LEU A 20 0.09 0.63 -17.02
CA LEU A 20 -0.13 1.02 -18.40
C LEU A 20 -1.61 0.79 -18.77
N PHE A 21 -2.23 1.72 -19.49
CA PHE A 21 -3.62 1.61 -19.95
C PHE A 21 -4.71 1.59 -18.87
N THR A 22 -4.41 1.91 -17.61
CA THR A 22 -5.42 1.93 -16.54
C THR A 22 -6.44 3.07 -16.68
N PHE A 23 -6.17 4.05 -17.56
CA PHE A 23 -7.10 5.13 -17.90
C PHE A 23 -8.42 4.65 -18.55
N PHE A 24 -8.48 3.40 -19.02
CA PHE A 24 -9.74 2.81 -19.51
C PHE A 24 -10.69 2.34 -18.38
N GLY A 25 -10.21 2.33 -17.14
CA GLY A 25 -10.95 1.86 -15.97
C GLY A 25 -10.88 0.34 -15.78
N SER A 26 -11.07 -0.09 -14.54
CA SER A 26 -10.94 -1.47 -14.06
C SER A 26 -11.79 -2.48 -14.83
N GLY A 27 -13.04 -2.13 -15.19
CA GLY A 27 -13.91 -3.00 -15.99
C GLY A 27 -13.38 -3.27 -17.39
N ALA A 28 -12.86 -2.24 -18.07
CA ALA A 28 -12.28 -2.39 -19.40
C ALA A 28 -10.96 -3.17 -19.34
N VAL A 29 -10.10 -2.88 -18.35
CA VAL A 29 -8.86 -3.62 -18.12
C VAL A 29 -9.12 -5.10 -17.85
N LEU A 30 -10.14 -5.43 -17.05
CA LEU A 30 -10.56 -6.81 -16.78
C LEU A 30 -10.93 -7.55 -18.08
N LEU A 31 -11.85 -6.98 -18.87
CA LEU A 31 -12.30 -7.58 -20.12
C LEU A 31 -11.16 -7.73 -21.12
N PHE A 32 -10.30 -6.72 -21.21
CA PHE A 32 -9.13 -6.73 -22.09
C PHE A 32 -8.13 -7.81 -21.68
N CYS A 33 -7.84 -7.95 -20.38
CA CYS A 33 -6.98 -9.00 -19.87
C CYS A 33 -7.52 -10.40 -20.16
N ILE A 34 -8.82 -10.63 -19.92
CA ILE A 34 -9.46 -11.91 -20.24
C ILE A 34 -9.42 -12.20 -21.74
N ALA A 35 -9.66 -11.19 -22.58
CA ALA A 35 -9.63 -11.35 -24.03
C ALA A 35 -8.23 -11.74 -24.55
N MET A 36 -7.14 -11.24 -23.93
CA MET A 36 -5.77 -11.62 -24.29
C MET A 36 -5.49 -13.11 -24.02
N TRP A 37 -6.13 -13.72 -23.01
CA TRP A 37 -5.96 -15.14 -22.70
C TRP A 37 -6.63 -16.07 -23.71
N VAL A 38 -7.69 -15.65 -24.39
CA VAL A 38 -8.44 -16.49 -25.35
C VAL A 38 -7.56 -17.03 -26.49
N PRO A 39 -6.80 -16.21 -27.25
CA PRO A 39 -5.93 -16.72 -28.32
C PRO A 39 -4.71 -17.49 -27.80
N MET A 40 -4.26 -17.22 -26.56
CA MET A 40 -3.18 -17.98 -25.92
C MET A 40 -3.66 -19.38 -25.53
N GLY A 41 -4.80 -19.47 -24.85
CA GLY A 41 -5.44 -20.74 -24.50
C GLY A 41 -5.82 -21.57 -25.74
N SER A 42 -6.37 -20.92 -26.78
CA SER A 42 -6.70 -21.58 -28.05
C SER A 42 -5.47 -22.19 -28.72
N TRP A 43 -4.32 -21.51 -28.64
CA TRP A 43 -3.05 -22.02 -29.16
C TRP A 43 -2.56 -23.25 -28.38
N LEU A 44 -2.63 -23.23 -27.05
CA LEU A 44 -2.30 -24.39 -26.21
C LEU A 44 -3.22 -25.59 -26.50
N SER A 45 -4.52 -25.33 -26.68
CA SER A 45 -5.48 -26.37 -27.08
C SER A 45 -5.14 -26.95 -28.46
N TYR A 46 -4.80 -26.11 -29.45
CA TYR A 46 -4.35 -26.58 -30.76
C TYR A 46 -3.10 -27.47 -30.66
N LEU A 47 -2.09 -27.07 -29.89
CA LEU A 47 -0.89 -27.89 -29.65
C LEU A 47 -1.25 -29.22 -28.98
N SER A 48 -2.22 -29.19 -28.06
CA SER A 48 -2.70 -30.41 -27.40
C SER A 48 -3.27 -31.41 -28.41
N PHE A 49 -4.11 -30.94 -29.35
CA PHE A 49 -4.65 -31.78 -30.43
C PHE A 49 -3.58 -32.24 -31.40
N LYS A 50 -2.66 -31.36 -31.80
CA LYS A 50 -1.61 -31.66 -32.79
C LYS A 50 -0.64 -32.73 -32.29
N TRP A 51 -0.23 -32.64 -31.03
CA TRP A 51 0.75 -33.56 -30.44
C TRP A 51 0.11 -34.74 -29.70
N ARG A 52 -1.23 -34.75 -29.54
CA ARG A 52 -1.98 -35.76 -28.77
C ARG A 52 -1.49 -35.89 -27.33
N ILE A 53 -1.05 -34.78 -26.74
CA ILE A 53 -0.59 -34.64 -25.36
C ILE A 53 -1.44 -33.53 -24.73
N PRO A 54 -1.88 -33.61 -23.46
CA PRO A 54 -2.68 -32.56 -22.83
C PRO A 54 -1.82 -31.34 -22.46
N VAL A 55 -1.36 -30.56 -23.44
CA VAL A 55 -0.48 -29.39 -23.21
C VAL A 55 -1.12 -28.37 -22.27
N ILE A 56 -2.45 -28.19 -22.33
CA ILE A 56 -3.16 -27.27 -21.44
C ILE A 56 -3.07 -27.64 -19.96
N THR A 57 -2.86 -28.93 -19.61
CA THR A 57 -2.74 -29.34 -18.20
C THR A 57 -1.35 -29.07 -17.64
N ILE A 58 -0.33 -28.88 -18.49
CA ILE A 58 1.06 -28.66 -18.05
C ILE A 58 1.20 -27.38 -17.20
N PRO A 59 0.65 -26.21 -17.58
CA PRO A 59 0.69 -25.02 -16.73
C PRO A 59 0.05 -25.23 -15.35
N PHE A 60 -1.06 -25.98 -15.26
CA PHE A 60 -1.70 -26.29 -13.98
C PHE A 60 -0.83 -27.20 -13.10
N LEU A 61 -0.17 -28.19 -13.72
CA LEU A 61 0.79 -29.05 -13.03
C LEU A 61 1.98 -28.24 -12.52
N PHE A 62 2.52 -27.33 -13.34
CA PHE A 62 3.59 -26.43 -12.92
C PHE A 62 3.15 -25.52 -11.78
N ALA A 63 1.96 -24.93 -11.86
CA ALA A 63 1.41 -24.14 -10.76
C ALA A 63 1.29 -24.95 -9.47
N MET A 64 0.82 -26.20 -9.55
CA MET A 64 0.72 -27.08 -8.38
C MET A 64 2.10 -27.45 -7.80
N VAL A 65 3.06 -27.82 -8.64
CA VAL A 65 4.41 -28.22 -8.20
C VAL A 65 5.18 -27.03 -7.62
N PHE A 66 5.14 -25.88 -8.29
CA PHE A 66 5.92 -24.72 -7.90
C PHE A 66 5.29 -23.93 -6.76
N SER A 67 3.99 -24.06 -6.50
CA SER A 67 3.30 -23.37 -5.40
C SER A 67 3.98 -23.52 -4.03
N ARG A 68 4.82 -24.54 -3.82
CA ARG A 68 5.50 -24.79 -2.54
C ARG A 68 6.66 -23.83 -2.25
N TRP A 69 7.27 -23.21 -3.26
CA TRP A 69 8.47 -22.37 -3.13
C TRP A 69 8.45 -21.13 -4.02
N ASN A 70 7.27 -20.80 -4.53
CA ASN A 70 7.06 -19.75 -5.52
C ASN A 70 6.27 -18.57 -4.94
N ASP A 71 6.53 -18.26 -3.67
CA ASP A 71 5.95 -17.07 -3.05
C ASP A 71 6.77 -15.83 -3.44
N ASN A 72 6.10 -14.88 -4.08
CA ASN A 72 6.66 -13.61 -4.54
C ASN A 72 6.16 -12.41 -3.71
N HIS A 73 5.40 -12.63 -2.63
CA HIS A 73 4.62 -11.59 -1.93
C HIS A 73 5.35 -10.88 -0.78
N GLY A 74 6.68 -10.90 -0.81
CA GLY A 74 7.53 -10.23 0.15
C GLY A 74 7.26 -8.71 0.25
N LEU A 75 7.46 -8.17 1.45
CA LEU A 75 7.34 -6.72 1.68
C LEU A 75 8.42 -5.94 0.91
N ARG A 76 8.03 -4.77 0.42
CA ARG A 76 8.92 -3.86 -0.32
C ARG A 76 9.81 -3.06 0.64
N VAL A 77 10.91 -3.67 1.03
CA VAL A 77 11.94 -3.09 1.92
C VAL A 77 12.88 -2.16 1.14
N LEU A 78 13.47 -1.18 1.83
CA LEU A 78 14.53 -0.30 1.38
C LEU A 78 15.85 -0.76 2.01
N ASP A 79 16.93 -0.73 1.23
CA ASP A 79 18.28 -1.07 1.69
C ASP A 79 18.84 0.03 2.62
N SER A 80 18.36 0.00 3.86
CA SER A 80 18.65 1.00 4.88
C SER A 80 18.42 0.42 6.28
N THR A 81 19.22 0.89 7.24
CA THR A 81 19.09 0.49 8.65
C THR A 81 17.78 1.00 9.22
N LYS A 82 17.11 0.17 10.02
CA LYS A 82 15.85 0.56 10.67
C LYS A 82 16.06 1.71 11.64
N THR A 83 15.02 2.53 11.79
CA THR A 83 15.00 3.62 12.77
C THR A 83 14.72 3.03 14.15
N VAL A 84 15.40 3.51 15.19
CA VAL A 84 15.03 3.16 16.56
C VAL A 84 13.75 3.92 16.90
N LYS A 85 12.65 3.18 17.10
CA LYS A 85 11.35 3.77 17.43
C LYS A 85 11.29 4.13 18.92
N PRO A 86 10.80 5.33 19.29
CA PRO A 86 10.58 5.69 20.69
C PRO A 86 9.51 4.81 21.33
N ALA A 87 9.53 4.69 22.66
CA ALA A 87 8.44 4.06 23.39
C ALA A 87 7.16 4.91 23.29
N PHE A 88 5.98 4.30 23.47
CA PHE A 88 4.72 5.04 23.39
C PHE A 88 4.63 6.18 24.41
N LYS A 89 5.02 5.89 25.65
CA LYS A 89 5.07 6.90 26.72
C LYS A 89 6.02 8.05 26.39
N GLU A 90 7.19 7.75 25.85
CA GLU A 90 8.18 8.74 25.42
C GLU A 90 7.62 9.64 24.32
N GLN A 91 7.04 9.05 23.27
CA GLN A 91 6.39 9.79 22.19
C GLN A 91 5.26 10.70 22.70
N PHE A 92 4.48 10.22 23.67
CA PHE A 92 3.39 11.00 24.27
C PHE A 92 3.93 12.17 25.12
N ASP A 93 4.91 11.90 25.99
CA ASP A 93 5.53 12.90 26.85
C ASP A 93 6.17 14.02 26.02
N ASP A 94 6.84 13.66 24.90
CA ASP A 94 7.43 14.62 23.97
C ASP A 94 6.39 15.45 23.23
N TRP A 95 5.34 14.81 22.68
CA TRP A 95 4.24 15.52 22.01
C TRP A 95 3.56 16.50 22.98
N TYR A 96 3.26 16.06 24.21
CA TYR A 96 2.64 16.86 25.24
C TYR A 96 3.51 18.05 25.64
N SER A 97 4.81 17.83 25.80
CA SER A 97 5.78 18.88 26.13
C SER A 97 5.85 19.95 25.03
N ALA A 98 5.84 19.53 23.75
CA ALA A 98 5.79 20.44 22.62
C ALA A 98 4.46 21.23 22.55
N ARG A 99 3.33 20.62 22.91
CA ARG A 99 2.05 21.37 22.98
C ARG A 99 2.04 22.39 24.09
N ARG A 100 2.61 22.03 25.25
CA ARG A 100 2.69 22.91 26.42
C ARG A 100 3.60 24.10 26.18
N SER A 101 4.72 23.93 25.48
CA SER A 101 5.64 25.02 25.15
C SER A 101 5.02 26.04 24.19
N ILE A 102 4.22 25.59 23.22
CA ILE A 102 3.52 26.47 22.26
C ILE A 102 2.34 27.20 22.94
N ASN A 103 1.65 26.56 23.88
CA ASN A 103 0.47 27.13 24.55
C ASN A 103 0.62 27.15 26.09
N PRO A 104 1.59 27.88 26.66
CA PRO A 104 1.89 27.82 28.10
C PRO A 104 0.74 28.35 28.97
N GLN A 105 -0.11 29.22 28.41
CA GLN A 105 -1.23 29.86 29.10
C GLN A 105 -2.51 29.02 29.11
N LYS A 106 -2.62 27.98 28.27
CA LYS A 106 -3.82 27.12 28.26
C LYS A 106 -3.82 26.24 29.51
N SER A 107 -4.93 26.22 30.25
CA SER A 107 -5.08 25.31 31.41
C SER A 107 -5.26 23.85 31.00
N LYS A 108 -5.71 23.60 29.76
CA LYS A 108 -5.89 22.26 29.18
C LYS A 108 -5.33 22.21 27.77
N ILE A 109 -4.63 21.13 27.45
CA ILE A 109 -4.16 20.82 26.09
C ILE A 109 -5.14 19.81 25.48
N PRO A 110 -5.78 20.11 24.34
CA PRO A 110 -6.63 19.15 23.64
C PRO A 110 -5.79 17.94 23.19
N LEU A 111 -6.34 16.74 23.38
CA LEU A 111 -5.77 15.49 22.88
C LEU A 111 -6.78 14.86 21.94
N ILE A 112 -6.46 14.79 20.66
CA ILE A 112 -7.29 14.17 19.63
C ILE A 112 -6.65 12.86 19.19
N VAL A 113 -7.46 11.80 19.19
CA VAL A 113 -7.12 10.50 18.61
C VAL A 113 -8.21 10.16 17.61
N VAL A 114 -7.81 9.70 16.42
CA VAL A 114 -8.73 9.31 15.36
C VAL A 114 -8.67 7.81 15.15
N ALA A 115 -9.84 7.17 15.08
CA ALA A 115 -9.98 5.79 14.65
C ALA A 115 -10.63 5.78 13.25
N ALA A 116 -9.92 5.26 12.25
CA ALA A 116 -10.37 5.20 10.86
C ALA A 116 -10.61 3.75 10.43
N GLU A 117 -11.86 3.45 10.07
CA GLU A 117 -12.25 2.11 9.62
C GLU A 117 -11.74 1.77 8.22
N GLY A 118 -11.76 0.48 7.90
CA GLY A 118 -11.45 -0.04 6.58
C GLY A 118 -12.67 0.03 5.66
N GLY A 119 -12.43 -0.06 4.34
CA GLY A 119 -13.50 0.00 3.34
C GLY A 119 -12.99 0.32 1.94
N GLY A 120 -11.78 -0.12 1.61
CA GLY A 120 -11.11 0.18 0.33
C GLY A 120 -11.00 1.68 0.05
N ILE A 121 -11.10 2.05 -1.22
CA ILE A 121 -10.90 3.43 -1.68
C ILE A 121 -11.90 4.42 -1.05
N ARG A 122 -13.15 4.01 -0.80
CA ARG A 122 -14.15 4.86 -0.14
C ARG A 122 -13.72 5.27 1.26
N ALA A 123 -13.20 4.33 2.06
CA ALA A 123 -12.71 4.64 3.40
C ALA A 123 -11.46 5.55 3.35
N ALA A 124 -10.60 5.37 2.35
CA ALA A 124 -9.45 6.26 2.13
C ALA A 124 -9.89 7.70 1.85
N TYR A 125 -10.84 7.88 0.93
CA TYR A 125 -11.42 9.19 0.61
C TYR A 125 -12.06 9.86 1.81
N TRP A 126 -12.86 9.11 2.57
CA TRP A 126 -13.55 9.65 3.72
C TRP A 126 -12.56 10.07 4.80
N THR A 127 -11.60 9.20 5.12
CA THR A 127 -10.58 9.47 6.14
C THR A 127 -9.73 10.68 5.76
N ALA A 128 -9.14 10.69 4.55
CA ALA A 128 -8.31 11.79 4.11
C ALA A 128 -9.12 13.10 3.98
N GLY A 129 -10.29 13.03 3.36
CA GLY A 129 -11.14 14.20 3.11
C GLY A 129 -11.66 14.86 4.39
N VAL A 130 -12.07 14.07 5.39
CA VAL A 130 -12.54 14.60 6.68
C VAL A 130 -11.38 15.25 7.44
N LEU A 131 -10.26 14.55 7.60
CA LEU A 131 -9.09 15.06 8.32
C LEU A 131 -8.54 16.33 7.66
N ALA A 132 -8.39 16.30 6.33
CA ALA A 132 -7.91 17.43 5.56
C ALA A 132 -8.89 18.63 5.61
N ARG A 133 -10.21 18.38 5.57
CA ARG A 133 -11.20 19.45 5.70
C ARG A 133 -11.19 20.09 7.08
N ILE A 134 -11.01 19.30 8.14
CA ILE A 134 -10.87 19.85 9.49
C ILE A 134 -9.61 20.70 9.56
N GLN A 135 -8.47 20.20 9.06
CA GLN A 135 -7.21 20.94 9.02
C GLN A 135 -7.32 22.25 8.22
N ASP A 136 -7.94 22.23 7.04
CA ASP A 136 -8.18 23.42 6.19
C ASP A 136 -9.02 24.49 6.92
N LYS A 137 -9.91 24.07 7.82
CA LYS A 137 -10.79 24.97 8.60
C LYS A 137 -10.21 25.38 9.96
N VAL A 138 -9.34 24.54 10.50
CA VAL A 138 -8.77 24.66 11.84
C VAL A 138 -7.26 24.38 11.72
N PRO A 139 -6.43 25.39 11.38
CA PRO A 139 -5.01 25.18 11.08
C PRO A 139 -4.18 24.55 12.22
N HIS A 140 -4.66 24.62 13.46
CA HIS A 140 -4.03 23.99 14.62
C HIS A 140 -4.53 22.57 14.91
N PHE A 141 -5.41 22.00 14.09
CA PHE A 141 -5.96 20.66 14.31
C PHE A 141 -4.86 19.58 14.33
N SER A 142 -3.94 19.60 13.37
CA SER A 142 -2.81 18.67 13.28
C SER A 142 -1.89 18.72 14.49
N SER A 143 -1.78 19.88 15.14
CA SER A 143 -1.07 20.02 16.41
C SER A 143 -1.78 19.27 17.54
N ASP A 144 -3.10 19.36 17.63
CA ASP A 144 -3.89 18.70 18.69
C ASP A 144 -4.14 17.19 18.39
N LEU A 145 -3.82 16.74 17.17
CA LEU A 145 -3.95 15.35 16.73
C LEU A 145 -2.70 14.54 17.11
N PHE A 146 -2.82 13.74 18.17
CA PHE A 146 -1.72 12.90 18.64
C PHE A 146 -1.56 11.64 17.80
N ALA A 147 -2.66 10.96 17.48
CA ALA A 147 -2.60 9.65 16.85
C ALA A 147 -3.76 9.37 15.89
N ILE A 148 -3.47 8.60 14.84
CA ILE A 148 -4.46 7.98 13.96
C ILE A 148 -4.27 6.46 13.99
N SER A 149 -5.25 5.76 14.56
CA SER A 149 -5.37 4.31 14.44
C SER A 149 -6.26 3.98 13.25
N SER A 150 -5.78 3.17 12.33
CA SER A 150 -6.49 2.92 11.06
C SER A 150 -6.29 1.51 10.55
N VAL A 151 -7.14 1.08 9.61
CA VAL A 151 -7.03 -0.21 8.93
C VAL A 151 -7.36 -0.06 7.45
N SER A 152 -6.70 -0.85 6.60
CA SER A 152 -6.98 -0.98 5.17
C SER A 152 -7.06 0.39 4.45
N GLY A 153 -8.18 0.68 3.78
CA GLY A 153 -8.43 1.97 3.13
C GLY A 153 -8.31 3.17 4.06
N GLY A 154 -8.71 3.05 5.33
CA GLY A 154 -8.53 4.11 6.33
C GLY A 154 -7.06 4.47 6.53
N SER A 155 -6.16 3.48 6.47
CA SER A 155 -4.70 3.71 6.57
C SER A 155 -4.15 4.42 5.34
N LEU A 156 -4.67 4.13 4.13
CA LEU A 156 -4.33 4.90 2.94
C LEU A 156 -4.74 6.38 3.11
N GLY A 157 -5.95 6.63 3.61
CA GLY A 157 -6.41 7.99 3.85
C GLY A 157 -5.60 8.74 4.92
N ALA A 158 -5.23 8.04 6.02
CA ALA A 158 -4.38 8.57 7.07
C ALA A 158 -2.95 8.88 6.56
N ALA A 159 -2.40 8.02 5.71
CA ALA A 159 -1.10 8.23 5.06
C ALA A 159 -1.11 9.43 4.11
N VAL A 160 -2.15 9.59 3.27
CA VAL A 160 -2.30 10.76 2.40
C VAL A 160 -2.35 12.04 3.23
N PHE A 161 -3.22 12.09 4.24
CA PHE A 161 -3.33 13.26 5.11
C PHE A 161 -2.00 13.61 5.80
N SER A 162 -1.34 12.62 6.40
CA SER A 162 -0.08 12.83 7.11
C SER A 162 1.07 13.23 6.18
N SER A 163 1.06 12.73 4.94
CA SER A 163 2.03 13.13 3.92
C SER A 163 1.82 14.58 3.47
N LEU A 164 0.56 15.01 3.31
CA LEU A 164 0.25 16.41 2.98
C LEU A 164 0.69 17.37 4.12
N LEU A 165 0.54 16.94 5.38
CA LEU A 165 1.09 17.68 6.53
C LEU A 165 2.63 17.73 6.49
N ALA A 166 3.28 16.64 6.11
CA ALA A 166 4.74 16.55 6.00
C ALA A 166 5.33 17.40 4.86
N GLU A 167 4.54 17.72 3.85
CA GLU A 167 4.87 18.68 2.79
C GLU A 167 4.59 20.14 3.19
N GLU A 168 4.24 20.38 4.47
CA GLU A 168 3.94 21.71 5.02
C GLU A 168 2.85 22.48 4.23
N MET A 169 1.94 21.74 3.59
CA MET A 169 0.82 22.36 2.89
C MET A 169 -0.06 23.12 3.89
N SER A 170 -0.37 24.37 3.58
CA SER A 170 -1.11 25.27 4.47
C SER A 170 -2.56 25.50 4.06
N ASP A 171 -2.92 25.16 2.83
CA ASP A 171 -4.29 25.28 2.31
C ASP A 171 -4.64 24.16 1.32
N LYS A 172 -5.96 23.92 1.18
CA LYS A 172 -6.55 23.01 0.18
C LYS A 172 -6.11 21.56 0.32
N LEU A 173 -5.76 21.11 1.53
CA LEU A 173 -5.40 19.72 1.77
C LEU A 173 -6.52 18.78 1.32
N GLN A 174 -7.79 19.18 1.50
CA GLN A 174 -8.92 18.36 1.08
C GLN A 174 -8.93 18.14 -0.45
N GLN A 175 -8.57 19.18 -1.21
CA GLN A 175 -8.52 19.11 -2.67
C GLN A 175 -7.39 18.21 -3.14
N HIS A 176 -6.19 18.38 -2.59
CA HIS A 176 -5.04 17.53 -2.90
C HIS A 176 -5.31 16.06 -2.51
N ALA A 177 -5.83 15.82 -1.31
CA ALA A 177 -6.22 14.48 -0.87
C ALA A 177 -7.25 13.83 -1.82
N SER A 178 -8.26 14.59 -2.25
CA SER A 178 -9.26 14.11 -3.19
C SER A 178 -8.65 13.74 -4.53
N ARG A 179 -7.74 14.56 -5.08
CA ARG A 179 -7.11 14.30 -6.39
C ARG A 179 -6.15 13.12 -6.33
N ILE A 180 -5.40 12.98 -5.25
CA ILE A 180 -4.53 11.81 -5.02
C ILE A 180 -5.36 10.53 -4.99
N LEU A 181 -6.58 10.56 -4.45
CA LEU A 181 -7.42 9.36 -4.33
C LEU A 181 -8.38 9.13 -5.51
N ASP A 182 -8.40 10.03 -6.51
CA ASP A 182 -9.30 10.00 -7.70
C ASP A 182 -8.93 9.01 -8.78
N GLU A 183 -7.75 8.40 -8.66
CA GLU A 183 -7.28 7.42 -9.63
C GLU A 183 -7.89 6.03 -9.41
N ASP A 184 -8.02 5.26 -10.50
CA ASP A 184 -8.44 3.87 -10.44
C ASP A 184 -7.27 2.97 -10.00
N PHE A 185 -7.19 2.71 -8.69
CA PHE A 185 -6.21 1.81 -8.10
C PHE A 185 -6.55 0.32 -8.25
N LEU A 186 -7.76 -0.01 -8.70
CA LEU A 186 -8.17 -1.40 -8.93
C LEU A 186 -7.73 -1.91 -10.30
N ALA A 187 -7.75 -1.06 -11.32
CA ALA A 187 -7.27 -1.37 -12.66
C ALA A 187 -5.84 -1.96 -12.68
N PRO A 188 -4.82 -1.35 -12.06
CA PRO A 188 -3.46 -1.90 -12.05
C PRO A 188 -3.37 -3.22 -11.25
N ALA A 189 -4.19 -3.39 -10.20
CA ALA A 189 -4.26 -4.64 -9.45
C ALA A 189 -4.77 -5.80 -10.33
N ILE A 190 -5.86 -5.56 -11.07
CA ILE A 190 -6.46 -6.51 -11.99
C ILE A 190 -5.48 -6.85 -13.11
N ALA A 191 -4.85 -5.84 -13.70
CA ALA A 191 -3.85 -6.02 -14.74
C ALA A 191 -2.70 -6.91 -14.26
N ALA A 192 -2.11 -6.60 -13.10
CA ALA A 192 -1.01 -7.38 -12.55
C ALA A 192 -1.45 -8.80 -12.19
N TRP A 193 -2.63 -8.96 -11.60
CA TRP A 193 -3.18 -10.26 -11.25
C TRP A 193 -3.35 -11.17 -12.47
N LEU A 194 -3.99 -10.67 -13.53
CA LEU A 194 -4.31 -11.45 -14.73
C LEU A 194 -3.14 -11.57 -15.71
N THR A 195 -2.00 -10.95 -15.42
CA THR A 195 -0.80 -11.03 -16.26
C THR A 195 0.40 -11.53 -15.45
N GLY A 196 1.22 -10.63 -14.89
CA GLY A 196 2.45 -10.95 -14.18
C GLY A 196 2.25 -11.96 -13.05
N ASP A 197 1.29 -11.74 -12.15
CA ASP A 197 1.08 -12.60 -10.98
C ASP A 197 0.56 -13.99 -11.37
N MET A 198 -0.24 -14.09 -12.45
CA MET A 198 -0.69 -15.39 -12.96
C MET A 198 0.44 -16.14 -13.67
N LEU A 199 1.30 -15.44 -14.42
CA LEU A 199 2.52 -16.05 -14.98
C LEU A 199 3.44 -16.54 -13.88
N GLN A 200 3.58 -15.78 -12.80
CA GLN A 200 4.42 -16.15 -11.66
C GLN A 200 4.08 -17.57 -11.20
N ARG A 201 2.81 -17.94 -11.11
CA ARG A 201 2.38 -19.29 -10.65
C ARG A 201 3.00 -20.42 -11.46
N ILE A 202 3.29 -20.21 -12.75
CA ILE A 202 3.83 -21.23 -13.66
C ILE A 202 5.37 -21.24 -13.64
N LEU A 203 6.03 -20.26 -13.02
CA LEU A 203 7.49 -20.19 -12.91
C LEU A 203 8.00 -20.99 -11.70
N PRO A 204 9.18 -21.64 -11.82
CA PRO A 204 9.75 -22.44 -10.74
C PRO A 204 10.41 -21.61 -9.62
N PHE A 205 10.62 -20.31 -9.82
CA PHE A 205 11.27 -19.41 -8.86
C PHE A 205 10.51 -18.10 -8.74
N PRO A 206 10.47 -17.49 -7.54
CA PRO A 206 9.74 -16.26 -7.30
C PRO A 206 10.41 -15.06 -7.97
N ILE A 207 9.63 -14.26 -8.70
CA ILE A 207 10.05 -12.96 -9.22
C ILE A 207 9.21 -11.91 -8.52
N SER A 208 9.78 -11.24 -7.52
CA SER A 208 9.06 -10.24 -6.73
C SER A 208 8.44 -9.14 -7.61
N TYR A 209 9.03 -8.82 -8.76
CA TYR A 209 8.48 -7.83 -9.69
C TYR A 209 7.07 -8.14 -10.20
N LEU A 210 6.73 -9.44 -10.32
CA LEU A 210 5.44 -9.90 -10.84
C LEU A 210 4.33 -9.90 -9.78
N ASP A 211 4.63 -9.47 -8.55
CA ASP A 211 3.64 -9.39 -7.48
C ASP A 211 2.64 -8.26 -7.71
N ARG A 212 1.35 -8.62 -7.75
CA ARG A 212 0.23 -7.67 -7.86
C ARG A 212 0.20 -6.62 -6.75
N SER A 213 0.74 -6.93 -5.57
CA SER A 213 0.86 -5.98 -4.47
C SER A 213 1.69 -4.76 -4.84
N ARG A 214 2.74 -4.97 -5.64
CA ARG A 214 3.61 -3.88 -6.12
C ARG A 214 2.88 -2.98 -7.11
N ALA A 215 1.98 -3.52 -7.91
CA ALA A 215 1.19 -2.73 -8.85
C ALA A 215 0.27 -1.76 -8.12
N ILE A 216 -0.41 -2.23 -7.05
CA ILE A 216 -1.24 -1.38 -6.19
C ILE A 216 -0.39 -0.31 -5.51
N GLU A 217 0.70 -0.70 -4.85
CA GLU A 217 1.57 0.26 -4.16
C GLU A 217 2.14 1.30 -5.12
N ARG A 218 2.58 0.87 -6.32
CA ARG A 218 3.08 1.78 -7.34
C ARG A 218 1.99 2.72 -7.87
N SER A 219 0.75 2.27 -7.94
CA SER A 219 -0.36 3.14 -8.37
C SER A 219 -0.59 4.31 -7.40
N TRP A 220 -0.48 4.07 -6.09
CA TRP A 220 -0.52 5.14 -5.08
C TRP A 220 0.69 6.07 -5.17
N GLU A 221 1.89 5.51 -5.36
CA GLU A 221 3.12 6.29 -5.58
C GLU A 221 2.99 7.21 -6.80
N LEU A 222 2.49 6.70 -7.93
CA LEU A 222 2.29 7.47 -9.15
C LEU A 222 1.21 8.55 -8.98
N SER A 223 0.12 8.26 -8.26
CA SER A 223 -0.91 9.27 -8.00
C SER A 223 -0.41 10.41 -7.12
N TRP A 224 0.33 10.08 -6.05
CA TRP A 224 1.02 11.08 -5.23
C TRP A 224 1.98 11.94 -6.09
N GLN A 225 2.80 11.28 -6.89
CA GLN A 225 3.77 11.93 -7.77
C GLN A 225 3.11 12.90 -8.76
N LYS A 226 1.98 12.47 -9.33
CA LYS A 226 1.20 13.27 -10.29
C LYS A 226 0.65 14.53 -9.66
N GLU A 227 0.03 14.43 -8.49
CA GLU A 227 -0.58 15.59 -7.82
C GLU A 227 0.47 16.53 -7.22
N MET A 228 1.52 15.99 -6.61
CA MET A 228 2.54 16.78 -5.91
C MET A 228 3.69 17.23 -6.82
N HIS A 229 3.68 16.81 -8.09
CA HIS A 229 4.72 17.10 -9.08
C HIS A 229 6.14 16.76 -8.61
N THR A 230 6.29 15.70 -7.83
CA THR A 230 7.57 15.28 -7.24
C THR A 230 8.38 14.40 -8.20
N SER A 231 9.71 14.42 -8.08
CA SER A 231 10.53 13.35 -8.66
C SER A 231 10.29 12.02 -7.94
N ASP A 232 10.74 10.90 -8.51
CA ASP A 232 10.69 9.59 -7.83
C ASP A 232 11.45 9.61 -6.49
N THR A 233 12.52 10.39 -6.37
CA THR A 233 13.32 10.51 -5.14
C THR A 233 12.65 11.37 -4.05
N ALA A 234 11.79 12.31 -4.44
CA ALA A 234 11.04 13.16 -3.52
C ALA A 234 9.64 12.60 -3.18
N ASN A 235 9.28 11.45 -3.73
CA ASN A 235 7.96 10.87 -3.55
C ASN A 235 7.83 10.20 -2.18
N ARG A 236 6.99 10.78 -1.31
CA ARG A 236 6.75 10.30 0.06
C ARG A 236 6.22 8.87 0.11
N PHE A 237 5.37 8.48 -0.84
CA PHE A 237 4.79 7.14 -0.86
C PHE A 237 5.82 6.06 -1.21
N SER A 238 6.85 6.38 -2.01
CA SER A 238 7.93 5.43 -2.34
C SER A 238 9.11 5.49 -1.37
N ASN A 239 9.20 6.55 -0.56
CA ASN A 239 10.23 6.72 0.47
C ASN A 239 9.86 5.98 1.75
N SER A 240 10.80 5.94 2.69
CA SER A 240 10.63 5.27 3.98
C SER A 240 9.43 5.83 4.74
N PHE A 241 8.64 4.95 5.36
CA PHE A 241 7.54 5.32 6.24
C PHE A 241 7.98 6.33 7.31
N ASP A 242 9.15 6.10 7.92
CA ASP A 242 9.73 6.95 8.96
C ASP A 242 10.04 8.39 8.48
N ASP A 243 10.18 8.60 7.17
CA ASP A 243 10.57 9.90 6.61
C ASP A 243 9.48 10.95 6.76
N LEU A 244 8.25 10.53 7.09
CA LEU A 244 7.19 11.45 7.52
C LEU A 244 7.65 12.26 8.74
N TRP A 245 8.36 11.67 9.71
CA TRP A 245 8.67 12.33 10.99
C TRP A 245 10.06 12.98 11.06
N LYS A 246 10.92 12.87 10.04
CA LYS A 246 12.32 13.34 10.08
C LYS A 246 12.50 14.81 10.50
N ASN A 247 11.57 15.69 10.13
CA ASN A 247 11.60 17.13 10.44
C ASN A 247 10.40 17.57 11.29
N ASN A 248 9.76 16.65 12.02
CA ASN A 248 8.54 16.92 12.77
C ASN A 248 8.82 17.55 14.15
N HIS A 249 9.62 18.62 14.19
CA HIS A 249 10.07 19.26 15.44
C HIS A 249 8.91 19.78 16.30
N GLU A 250 7.81 20.18 15.65
CA GLU A 250 6.60 20.61 16.34
C GLU A 250 5.53 19.53 16.43
N TYR A 251 5.85 18.24 16.27
CA TYR A 251 4.91 17.14 16.46
C TYR A 251 3.54 17.36 15.76
N ARG A 252 3.54 17.99 14.57
CA ARG A 252 2.34 18.29 13.78
C ARG A 252 1.86 17.09 12.99
N ILE A 253 2.75 16.14 12.73
CA ILE A 253 2.41 14.89 12.06
C ILE A 253 2.03 13.89 13.15
N PRO A 254 0.81 13.35 13.13
CA PRO A 254 0.34 12.42 14.16
C PRO A 254 1.10 11.12 14.11
N SER A 255 1.16 10.41 15.23
CA SER A 255 1.62 9.01 15.23
C SER A 255 0.61 8.15 14.47
N LEU A 256 1.10 7.28 13.59
CA LEU A 256 0.26 6.42 12.78
C LEU A 256 0.31 5.00 13.32
N PHE A 257 -0.86 4.37 13.43
CA PHE A 257 -1.01 2.98 13.82
C PHE A 257 -1.83 2.28 12.74
N PHE A 258 -1.14 1.66 11.78
CA PHE A 258 -1.78 0.92 10.69
C PHE A 258 -1.96 -0.52 11.14
N ASN A 259 -3.21 -0.91 11.39
CA ASN A 259 -3.57 -2.22 11.89
C ASN A 259 -3.77 -3.17 10.71
N GLY A 260 -3.01 -4.26 10.70
CA GLY A 260 -3.15 -5.39 9.79
C GLY A 260 -3.42 -6.69 10.54
N THR A 261 -3.68 -7.75 9.78
CA THR A 261 -3.86 -9.11 10.32
C THR A 261 -2.75 -9.99 9.79
N TRP A 262 -2.09 -10.74 10.67
CA TRP A 262 -1.22 -11.83 10.26
C TRP A 262 -2.08 -13.03 9.86
N VAL A 263 -2.17 -13.28 8.55
CA VAL A 263 -3.07 -14.29 7.95
C VAL A 263 -2.85 -15.69 8.55
N GLU A 264 -1.61 -16.12 8.74
CA GLU A 264 -1.30 -17.47 9.25
C GLU A 264 -1.65 -17.66 10.73
N LYS A 265 -1.46 -16.63 11.56
CA LYS A 265 -1.57 -16.73 13.02
C LYS A 265 -2.84 -16.08 13.60
N GLY A 266 -3.60 -15.35 12.79
CA GLY A 266 -4.78 -14.59 13.22
C GLY A 266 -4.48 -13.46 14.21
N ARG A 267 -3.21 -13.04 14.32
CA ARG A 267 -2.75 -12.03 15.29
C ARG A 267 -2.76 -10.64 14.67
N ARG A 268 -2.87 -9.61 15.52
CA ARG A 268 -2.82 -8.21 15.07
C ARG A 268 -1.37 -7.80 14.80
N LEU A 269 -1.13 -7.25 13.63
CA LEU A 269 0.14 -6.63 13.27
C LEU A 269 -0.08 -5.12 13.20
N ILE A 270 0.81 -4.32 13.76
CA ILE A 270 0.73 -2.86 13.76
C ILE A 270 2.00 -2.30 13.15
N THR A 271 1.83 -1.51 12.09
CA THR A 271 2.89 -0.68 11.54
C THR A 271 2.77 0.72 12.15
N SER A 272 3.80 1.16 12.87
CA SER A 272 3.81 2.45 13.56
C SER A 272 5.19 3.08 13.64
N ASN A 273 5.23 4.40 13.81
CA ASN A 273 6.44 5.16 14.14
C ASN A 273 6.83 5.04 15.62
N VAL A 274 5.95 4.45 16.43
CA VAL A 274 6.15 4.17 17.85
C VAL A 274 6.38 2.67 18.02
N ARG A 275 7.22 2.29 18.99
CA ARG A 275 7.45 0.88 19.33
C ARG A 275 6.16 0.23 19.84
N ILE A 276 5.79 -0.90 19.25
CA ILE A 276 4.64 -1.70 19.70
C ILE A 276 5.10 -2.75 20.69
N ASP A 277 4.90 -2.47 21.98
CA ASP A 277 5.21 -3.38 23.08
C ASP A 277 3.99 -4.25 23.44
N PRO A 278 4.11 -5.59 23.53
CA PRO A 278 3.01 -6.46 23.93
C PRO A 278 2.39 -6.16 25.30
N GLU A 279 3.13 -5.53 26.23
CA GLU A 279 2.59 -5.12 27.54
C GLU A 279 1.60 -3.95 27.42
N GLU A 280 1.86 -3.01 26.50
CA GLU A 280 1.02 -1.84 26.24
C GLU A 280 -0.05 -2.13 25.17
N PHE A 281 0.29 -2.92 24.16
CA PHE A 281 -0.56 -3.29 23.04
C PHE A 281 -0.85 -4.80 23.07
N GLN A 282 -1.90 -5.16 23.82
CA GLN A 282 -2.34 -6.56 23.94
C GLN A 282 -2.51 -7.23 22.57
N ASP A 283 -1.93 -8.42 22.44
CA ASP A 283 -1.98 -9.29 21.24
C ASP A 283 -1.59 -8.58 19.93
N ALA A 284 -0.73 -7.56 20.00
CA ALA A 284 -0.19 -6.85 18.85
C ALA A 284 1.30 -7.12 18.64
N TYR A 285 1.71 -7.12 17.38
CA TYR A 285 3.10 -7.28 16.96
C TYR A 285 3.53 -6.09 16.10
N ASP A 286 4.78 -5.66 16.24
CA ASP A 286 5.38 -4.65 15.36
C ASP A 286 5.81 -5.29 14.04
N ILE A 287 5.41 -4.72 12.90
CA ILE A 287 5.84 -5.19 11.58
C ILE A 287 7.38 -5.15 11.42
N ASP A 288 8.04 -4.20 12.07
CA ASP A 288 9.49 -4.04 11.98
C ASP A 288 10.23 -5.24 12.56
N GLN A 289 9.61 -6.08 13.39
CA GLN A 289 10.23 -7.32 13.86
C GLN A 289 10.38 -8.37 12.74
N TYR A 290 9.65 -8.21 11.63
CA TYR A 290 9.55 -9.18 10.54
C TYR A 290 10.12 -8.68 9.20
N THR A 291 10.71 -7.47 9.16
CA THR A 291 11.39 -6.95 7.97
C THR A 291 12.89 -6.89 8.20
N GLU A 292 13.73 -6.84 7.16
CA GLU A 292 15.18 -6.69 7.32
C GLU A 292 15.64 -5.22 7.30
N GLY A 293 14.80 -4.31 6.80
CA GLY A 293 15.11 -2.88 6.67
C GLY A 293 13.86 -2.01 6.76
N LYS A 294 14.00 -0.72 6.44
CA LYS A 294 12.86 0.20 6.42
C LYS A 294 11.87 -0.16 5.33
N ILE A 295 10.57 -0.02 5.61
CA ILE A 295 9.52 -0.21 4.61
C ILE A 295 9.10 1.13 4.01
N ARG A 296 8.64 1.08 2.76
CA ARG A 296 8.05 2.26 2.10
C ARG A 296 6.73 2.64 2.75
N LEU A 297 6.34 3.91 2.68
CA LEU A 297 5.01 4.34 3.14
C LEU A 297 3.88 3.59 2.39
N SER A 298 4.00 3.39 1.08
CA SER A 298 3.05 2.60 0.29
C SER A 298 2.92 1.16 0.80
N THR A 299 4.06 0.52 1.12
CA THR A 299 4.11 -0.83 1.70
C THR A 299 3.53 -0.87 3.12
N ALA A 300 3.81 0.14 3.95
CA ALA A 300 3.23 0.28 5.29
C ALA A 300 1.69 0.37 5.23
N VAL A 301 1.16 1.21 4.35
CA VAL A 301 -0.29 1.27 4.09
C VAL A 301 -0.80 -0.08 3.61
N HIS A 302 -0.13 -0.69 2.63
CA HIS A 302 -0.60 -1.94 2.04
C HIS A 302 -0.62 -3.09 3.04
N SER A 303 0.32 -3.13 3.99
CA SER A 303 0.35 -4.15 5.06
C SER A 303 -0.92 -4.19 5.91
N SER A 304 -1.62 -3.06 6.05
CA SER A 304 -2.92 -2.96 6.74
C SER A 304 -4.13 -3.31 5.84
N ALA A 305 -3.90 -3.44 4.53
CA ALA A 305 -4.90 -3.66 3.49
C ALA A 305 -4.70 -5.00 2.76
N ARG A 306 -3.86 -5.91 3.29
CA ARG A 306 -3.64 -7.25 2.73
C ARG A 306 -4.84 -8.15 3.00
N PHE A 307 -5.62 -8.42 1.96
CA PHE A 307 -6.71 -9.38 1.92
C PHE A 307 -6.24 -10.59 1.10
N THR A 308 -6.20 -11.79 1.67
CA THR A 308 -5.65 -13.01 1.04
C THR A 308 -6.03 -13.23 -0.44
N TYR A 309 -7.22 -12.79 -0.87
CA TYR A 309 -7.72 -12.92 -2.23
C TYR A 309 -7.44 -11.72 -3.17
N ILE A 310 -7.16 -10.52 -2.64
CA ILE A 310 -6.97 -9.28 -3.41
C ILE A 310 -5.51 -8.79 -3.30
N SER A 311 -4.91 -8.94 -2.12
CA SER A 311 -3.56 -8.55 -1.73
C SER A 311 -3.04 -9.59 -0.73
N THR A 312 -2.25 -10.52 -1.22
CA THR A 312 -1.76 -11.68 -0.46
C THR A 312 -1.11 -11.29 0.86
N GLY A 313 -1.28 -12.16 1.87
CA GLY A 313 -0.46 -12.12 3.08
C GLY A 313 1.02 -12.17 2.68
N GLY A 314 1.86 -11.36 3.32
CA GLY A 314 3.29 -11.50 3.13
C GLY A 314 3.74 -12.68 3.99
N ASP A 315 4.28 -13.71 3.36
CA ASP A 315 5.03 -14.72 4.08
C ASP A 315 6.52 -14.32 4.04
N ASN A 316 7.23 -14.60 5.12
CA ASN A 316 8.66 -14.31 5.26
C ASN A 316 9.51 -15.30 4.47
#